data_AF-A0A7C6IQ45-F1
#
_entry.id   AF-A0A7C6IQ45-F1
#
_cell.length_a   1.000
_cell.length_b   1.000
_cell.length_c   1.000
_cell.angle_alpha   90.00
_cell.angle_beta   90.00
_cell.angle_gamma   90.00
#
_symmetry.space_group_name_H-M   'P 1'
#
loop_
_entity.id
_entity.type
_entity.pdbx_description
1 polymer ?
#
loop_
_entity_poly.entity_id
_entity_poly.type
_entity_poly.pdbx_seq_one_letter_code
_entity_poly.pdbx_strand_id
1 'polypeptide(L)'
;MSLALEKESNLGVGKHLALGVQHLFAMFGATVLVPLLTGLDPAVALFTSGTGTLIFMLITKGKVPAYLGSSFAFITPLIAASAQFGVQYALGGAIAVGLVYIAIALIISRIGLDWIDKVLPSVVIGSVIMVIGLGLAANAVGMAGFVEGNSLADVNVQIGLFTLVVTVLGTMFFKGFFAVVPILIGIIAGYIFAITRGAVDFTAVSEAAWLGLPKFISPKFSFLA
;
A
#
# COMPACT_ATOMS: atom_id res chain seq x y z
N MET A 1 0.07 -22.39 17.19
CA MET A 1 -0.29 -20.96 17.16
C MET A 1 -0.10 -20.27 18.51
N SER A 2 -0.55 -20.86 19.64
CA SER A 2 -0.31 -20.31 21.01
C SER A 2 1.17 -20.08 21.35
N LEU A 3 2.05 -21.04 21.04
CA LEU A 3 3.50 -20.96 21.34
C LEU A 3 4.26 -19.85 20.59
N ALA A 4 3.76 -19.41 19.43
CA ALA A 4 4.38 -18.31 18.68
C ALA A 4 4.00 -16.94 19.25
N LEU A 5 2.77 -16.81 19.77
CA LEU A 5 2.28 -15.61 20.44
C LEU A 5 2.90 -15.43 21.83
N GLU A 6 3.09 -16.51 22.60
CA GLU A 6 3.81 -16.46 23.89
C GLU A 6 5.25 -15.98 23.73
N LYS A 7 5.94 -16.44 22.67
CA LYS A 7 7.33 -16.06 22.38
C LYS A 7 7.47 -14.59 21.95
N GLU A 8 6.42 -13.99 21.39
CA GLU A 8 6.37 -12.56 21.10
C GLU A 8 6.03 -11.72 22.33
N SER A 9 5.14 -12.18 23.22
CA SER A 9 4.74 -11.42 24.43
C SER A 9 5.87 -11.19 25.44
N ASN A 10 6.96 -11.95 25.32
CA ASN A 10 8.10 -11.92 26.24
C ASN A 10 9.32 -11.16 25.65
N LEU A 11 9.10 -10.36 24.61
CA LEU A 11 10.13 -9.54 23.99
C LEU A 11 10.24 -8.20 24.74
N GLY A 12 11.47 -7.75 25.00
CA GLY A 12 11.68 -6.43 25.61
C GLY A 12 11.12 -5.30 24.73
N VAL A 13 10.70 -4.18 25.35
CA VAL A 13 10.12 -3.00 24.67
C VAL A 13 10.94 -2.55 23.46
N GLY A 14 12.28 -2.57 23.56
CA GLY A 14 13.15 -2.20 22.45
C GLY A 14 13.03 -3.11 21.23
N LYS A 15 12.79 -4.41 21.43
CA LYS A 15 12.63 -5.37 20.33
C LYS A 15 11.24 -5.26 19.69
N HIS A 16 10.20 -4.97 20.46
CA HIS A 16 8.88 -4.62 19.92
C HIS A 16 8.93 -3.34 19.08
N LEU A 17 9.64 -2.32 19.53
CA LEU A 17 9.82 -1.08 18.76
C LEU A 17 10.53 -1.37 17.43
N ALA A 18 11.62 -2.13 17.46
CA ALA A 18 12.36 -2.50 16.25
C ALA A 18 11.52 -3.29 15.25
N LEU A 19 10.73 -4.26 15.72
CA LEU A 19 9.81 -5.04 14.87
C LEU A 19 8.67 -4.18 14.32
N GLY A 20 8.14 -3.24 15.11
CA GLY A 20 7.12 -2.30 14.67
C GLY A 20 7.62 -1.39 13.55
N VAL A 21 8.83 -0.84 13.71
CA VAL A 21 9.50 -0.04 12.66
C VAL A 21 9.76 -0.88 11.41
N GLN A 22 10.19 -2.14 11.56
CA GLN A 22 10.35 -3.05 10.43
C GLN A 22 9.03 -3.28 9.69
N HIS A 23 7.94 -3.49 10.41
CA HIS A 23 6.62 -3.72 9.82
C HIS A 23 6.09 -2.46 9.11
N LEU A 24 6.30 -1.29 9.71
CA LEU A 24 5.98 0.00 9.09
C LEU A 24 6.66 0.13 7.73
N PHE A 25 7.97 -0.10 7.67
CA PHE A 25 8.72 0.02 6.42
C PHE A 25 8.34 -1.05 5.39
N ALA A 26 8.03 -2.27 5.82
CA ALA A 26 7.55 -3.32 4.93
C ALA A 26 6.22 -2.94 4.23
N MET A 27 5.30 -2.28 4.95
CA MET A 27 3.97 -1.92 4.42
C MET A 27 3.92 -0.52 3.78
N PHE A 28 4.92 0.33 4.02
CA PHE A 28 4.97 1.72 3.56
C PHE A 28 4.79 1.86 2.05
N GLY A 29 5.55 1.08 1.26
CA GLY A 29 5.57 1.21 -0.20
C GLY A 29 4.19 1.07 -0.82
N ALA A 30 3.46 0.00 -0.50
CA ALA A 30 2.11 -0.23 -1.01
C ALA A 30 1.10 0.81 -0.47
N THR A 31 1.24 1.22 0.78
CA THR A 31 0.30 2.16 1.43
C THR A 31 0.40 3.56 0.83
N VAL A 32 1.60 4.00 0.46
CA VAL A 32 1.86 5.32 -0.15
C VAL A 32 1.66 5.31 -1.67
N LEU A 33 1.89 4.18 -2.35
CA LEU A 33 1.75 4.13 -3.81
C LEU A 33 0.31 4.41 -4.28
N VAL A 34 -0.69 3.80 -3.66
CA VAL A 34 -2.10 3.98 -4.06
C VAL A 34 -2.57 5.44 -4.00
N PRO A 35 -2.40 6.18 -2.89
CA PRO A 35 -2.81 7.58 -2.83
C PRO A 35 -2.06 8.43 -3.86
N LEU A 36 -0.75 8.18 -4.07
CA LEU A 36 0.01 8.87 -5.11
C LEU A 36 -0.56 8.64 -6.52
N LEU A 37 -0.90 7.40 -6.86
CA LEU A 37 -1.47 7.05 -8.17
C LEU A 37 -2.90 7.59 -8.37
N THR A 38 -3.63 7.82 -7.28
CA THR A 38 -5.03 8.27 -7.32
C THR A 38 -5.19 9.77 -7.05
N GLY A 39 -4.08 10.48 -6.80
CA GLY A 39 -4.10 11.91 -6.48
C GLY A 39 -4.59 12.24 -5.06
N LEU A 40 -4.61 11.27 -4.16
CA LEU A 40 -4.92 11.45 -2.75
C LEU A 40 -3.67 11.77 -1.93
N ASP A 41 -3.86 12.40 -0.77
CA ASP A 41 -2.78 12.71 0.18
C ASP A 41 -2.26 11.42 0.87
N PRO A 42 -0.98 11.03 0.68
CA PRO A 42 -0.41 9.86 1.32
C PRO A 42 -0.40 9.94 2.85
N ALA A 43 -0.33 11.14 3.43
CA ALA A 43 -0.38 11.32 4.88
C ALA A 43 -1.75 10.92 5.44
N VAL A 44 -2.84 11.19 4.69
CA VAL A 44 -4.19 10.74 5.06
C VAL A 44 -4.24 9.22 5.03
N ALA A 45 -3.73 8.59 3.97
CA ALA A 45 -3.72 7.13 3.85
C ALA A 45 -2.92 6.45 4.97
N LEU A 46 -1.73 6.97 5.30
CA LEU A 46 -0.92 6.47 6.42
C LEU A 46 -1.62 6.63 7.76
N PHE A 47 -2.25 7.80 7.99
CA PHE A 47 -3.02 8.06 9.21
C PHE A 47 -4.19 7.07 9.34
N THR A 48 -5.03 6.94 8.30
CA THR A 48 -6.22 6.07 8.34
C THR A 48 -5.86 4.59 8.36
N SER A 49 -4.76 4.19 7.71
CA SER A 49 -4.20 2.83 7.78
C SER A 49 -3.74 2.50 9.20
N GLY A 50 -2.99 3.41 9.84
CA GLY A 50 -2.54 3.25 11.22
C GLY A 50 -3.70 3.18 12.21
N THR A 51 -4.63 4.14 12.16
CA THR A 51 -5.80 4.13 13.04
C THR A 51 -6.71 2.93 12.77
N GLY A 52 -6.91 2.58 11.50
CA GLY A 52 -7.68 1.40 11.10
C GLY A 52 -7.08 0.11 11.64
N THR A 53 -5.75 -0.03 11.57
CA THR A 53 -5.04 -1.20 12.11
C THR A 53 -5.19 -1.30 13.63
N LEU A 54 -5.10 -0.18 14.35
CA LEU A 54 -5.37 -0.15 15.80
C LEU A 54 -6.82 -0.57 16.12
N ILE A 55 -7.80 -0.03 15.40
CA ILE A 55 -9.22 -0.40 15.56
C ILE A 55 -9.41 -1.90 15.27
N PHE A 56 -8.81 -2.42 14.20
CA PHE A 56 -8.86 -3.83 13.85
C PHE A 56 -8.30 -4.73 14.95
N MET A 57 -7.14 -4.37 15.52
CA MET A 57 -6.54 -5.11 16.63
C MET A 57 -7.43 -5.07 17.89
N LEU A 58 -8.08 -3.94 18.17
CA LEU A 58 -9.04 -3.83 19.28
C LEU A 58 -10.27 -4.72 19.07
N ILE A 59 -10.88 -4.68 17.88
CA ILE A 59 -12.06 -5.49 17.55
C ILE A 59 -11.74 -6.99 17.59
N THR A 60 -10.58 -7.39 17.06
CA THR A 60 -10.13 -8.79 17.04
C THR A 60 -9.51 -9.24 18.36
N LYS A 61 -9.43 -8.36 19.37
CA LYS A 61 -8.81 -8.61 20.68
C LYS A 61 -7.35 -9.10 20.56
N GLY A 62 -6.61 -8.59 19.58
CA GLY A 62 -5.22 -8.97 19.32
C GLY A 62 -5.01 -10.41 18.87
N LYS A 63 -6.07 -11.13 18.48
CA LYS A 63 -5.95 -12.54 18.06
C LYS A 63 -5.44 -12.72 16.62
N VAL A 64 -5.58 -11.68 15.79
CA VAL A 64 -5.22 -11.70 14.39
C VAL A 64 -4.12 -10.65 14.14
N PRO A 65 -2.87 -11.06 13.87
CA PRO A 65 -1.79 -10.13 13.54
C PRO A 65 -1.92 -9.71 12.07
N ALA A 66 -2.62 -8.60 11.81
CA ALA A 66 -2.76 -8.04 10.46
C ALA A 66 -2.63 -6.51 10.47
N TYR A 67 -2.00 -6.00 9.42
CA TYR A 67 -1.89 -4.56 9.12
C TYR A 67 -2.80 -4.21 7.94
N LEU A 68 -3.52 -3.09 8.04
CA LEU A 68 -4.45 -2.63 7.01
C LEU A 68 -3.77 -1.61 6.11
N GLY A 69 -3.29 -2.01 4.94
CA GLY A 69 -2.70 -1.12 3.93
C GLY A 69 -3.69 -0.68 2.84
N SER A 70 -3.23 0.16 1.92
CA SER A 70 -4.00 0.59 0.75
C SER A 70 -4.19 -0.58 -0.24
N SER A 71 -5.41 -0.76 -0.76
CA SER A 71 -5.73 -1.85 -1.68
C SER A 71 -5.60 -1.44 -3.15
N PHE A 72 -4.80 -2.19 -3.90
CA PHE A 72 -4.52 -1.95 -5.32
C PHE A 72 -5.75 -2.16 -6.20
N ALA A 73 -6.72 -2.95 -5.74
CA ALA A 73 -7.99 -3.18 -6.44
C ALA A 73 -8.80 -1.88 -6.63
N PHE A 74 -8.55 -0.85 -5.82
CA PHE A 74 -9.27 0.42 -5.91
C PHE A 74 -8.63 1.44 -6.85
N ILE A 75 -7.40 1.23 -7.35
CA ILE A 75 -6.71 2.24 -8.16
C ILE A 75 -7.54 2.62 -9.40
N THR A 76 -7.85 1.64 -10.25
CA THR A 76 -8.63 1.84 -11.48
C THR A 76 -10.00 2.47 -11.23
N PRO A 77 -10.87 1.91 -10.36
CA PRO A 77 -12.19 2.50 -10.14
C PRO A 77 -12.11 3.88 -9.47
N LEU A 78 -11.13 4.13 -8.59
CA LEU A 78 -11.00 5.42 -7.92
C LEU A 78 -10.54 6.51 -8.89
N ILE A 79 -9.63 6.20 -9.81
CA ILE A 79 -9.23 7.12 -10.89
C ILE A 79 -10.43 7.40 -11.81
N ALA A 80 -11.15 6.36 -12.24
CA ALA A 80 -12.31 6.51 -13.12
C ALA A 80 -13.42 7.36 -12.48
N ALA A 81 -13.80 7.04 -11.24
CA ALA A 81 -14.82 7.79 -10.51
C ALA A 81 -14.38 9.23 -10.22
N SER A 82 -13.10 9.43 -9.87
CA SER A 82 -12.55 10.78 -9.64
C SER A 82 -12.55 11.63 -10.90
N ALA A 83 -12.23 11.04 -12.06
CA ALA A 83 -12.22 11.75 -13.34
C ALA A 83 -13.63 12.13 -13.80
N GLN A 84 -14.63 11.27 -13.56
CA GLN A 84 -15.99 11.47 -14.05
C GLN A 84 -16.84 12.34 -13.10
N PHE A 85 -16.71 12.14 -11.79
CA PHE A 85 -17.62 12.72 -10.80
C PHE A 85 -16.90 13.58 -9.74
N GLY A 86 -15.57 13.46 -9.66
CA GLY A 86 -14.74 14.18 -8.69
C GLY A 86 -14.37 13.30 -7.49
N VAL A 87 -13.21 13.61 -6.90
CA VAL A 87 -12.58 12.83 -5.81
C VAL A 87 -13.51 12.64 -4.61
N GLN A 88 -14.34 13.64 -4.28
CA GLN A 88 -15.27 13.57 -3.14
C GLN A 88 -16.31 12.47 -3.31
N TYR A 89 -16.80 12.23 -4.53
CA TYR A 89 -17.77 11.17 -4.82
C TYR A 89 -17.09 9.80 -4.87
N ALA A 90 -15.87 9.72 -5.40
CA ALA A 90 -15.04 8.52 -5.35
C ALA A 90 -14.79 8.05 -3.90
N LEU A 91 -14.52 8.98 -2.97
CA LEU A 91 -14.41 8.69 -1.54
C LEU A 91 -15.74 8.24 -0.91
N GLY A 92 -16.87 8.81 -1.35
CA GLY A 92 -18.20 8.34 -0.96
C GLY A 92 -18.44 6.89 -1.38
N GLY A 93 -18.02 6.52 -2.59
CA GLY A 93 -18.03 5.14 -3.09
C GLY A 93 -17.15 4.20 -2.26
N ALA A 94 -15.96 4.66 -1.84
CA ALA A 94 -15.08 3.89 -0.95
C ALA A 94 -15.75 3.59 0.40
N ILE A 95 -16.47 4.55 0.98
CA ILE A 95 -17.25 4.33 2.20
C ILE A 95 -18.38 3.33 1.97
N ALA A 96 -19.09 3.42 0.84
CA ALA A 96 -20.15 2.47 0.49
C ALA A 96 -19.60 1.04 0.39
N VAL A 97 -18.41 0.83 -0.18
CA VAL A 97 -17.75 -0.48 -0.21
C VAL A 97 -17.41 -0.98 1.19
N GLY A 98 -16.97 -0.10 2.09
CA GLY A 98 -16.77 -0.43 3.51
C GLY A 98 -18.05 -0.92 4.20
N LEU A 99 -19.19 -0.31 3.89
CA LEU A 99 -20.50 -0.76 4.38
C LEU A 99 -20.88 -2.15 3.81
N VAL A 100 -20.57 -2.41 2.54
CA VAL A 100 -20.74 -3.74 1.94
C VAL A 100 -19.87 -4.77 2.66
N TYR A 101 -18.63 -4.44 3.03
CA TYR A 101 -17.78 -5.35 3.82
C TYR A 101 -18.38 -5.67 5.18
N ILE A 102 -18.96 -4.67 5.87
CA ILE A 102 -19.67 -4.90 7.13
C ILE A 102 -20.89 -5.81 6.91
N ALA A 103 -21.67 -5.57 5.85
CA ALA A 103 -22.83 -6.42 5.54
C ALA A 103 -22.42 -7.87 5.26
N ILE A 104 -21.37 -8.09 4.46
CA ILE A 104 -20.83 -9.42 4.17
C ILE A 104 -20.30 -10.07 5.46
N ALA A 105 -19.59 -9.33 6.31
CA ALA A 105 -19.11 -9.84 7.60
C ALA A 105 -20.27 -10.30 8.52
N LEU A 106 -21.39 -9.58 8.52
CA LEU A 106 -22.60 -9.97 9.26
C LEU A 106 -23.31 -11.19 8.67
N ILE A 107 -23.23 -11.39 7.35
CA ILE A 107 -23.76 -12.60 6.70
C ILE A 107 -22.89 -13.81 7.08
N ILE A 108 -21.56 -13.66 7.00
CA ILE A 108 -20.59 -14.68 7.39
C ILE A 108 -20.78 -15.10 8.84
N SER A 109 -21.01 -14.14 9.74
CA SER A 109 -21.19 -14.44 11.17
C SER A 109 -22.46 -15.27 11.46
N ARG A 110 -23.44 -15.30 10.56
CA ARG A 110 -24.67 -16.09 10.70
C ARG A 110 -24.69 -17.40 9.91
N ILE A 111 -24.21 -17.39 8.67
CA ILE A 111 -24.34 -18.51 7.73
C ILE A 111 -23.04 -19.33 7.62
N GLY A 112 -21.91 -18.78 8.09
CA GLY A 112 -20.60 -19.40 7.92
C GLY A 112 -19.92 -19.04 6.60
N LEU A 113 -18.77 -19.69 6.34
CA LEU A 113 -17.87 -19.39 5.22
C LEU A 113 -18.07 -20.29 3.98
N ASP A 114 -18.77 -21.41 4.12
CA ASP A 114 -18.84 -22.46 3.09
C ASP A 114 -19.34 -22.00 1.71
N TRP A 115 -20.20 -20.97 1.69
CA TRP A 115 -20.70 -20.40 0.44
C TRP A 115 -19.64 -19.54 -0.25
N ILE A 116 -18.76 -18.85 0.50
CA ILE A 116 -17.67 -18.05 -0.05
C ILE A 116 -16.67 -18.96 -0.72
N ASP A 117 -16.30 -20.07 -0.09
CA ASP A 117 -15.32 -21.00 -0.67
C ASP A 117 -15.83 -21.64 -1.97
N LYS A 118 -17.15 -21.76 -2.14
CA LYS A 118 -17.79 -22.23 -3.39
C LYS A 118 -17.84 -21.15 -4.47
N VAL A 119 -18.10 -19.89 -4.09
CA VAL A 119 -18.22 -18.76 -5.04
C VAL A 119 -16.86 -18.22 -5.45
N LEU A 120 -15.92 -18.19 -4.51
CA LEU A 120 -14.55 -17.68 -4.67
C LEU A 120 -13.53 -18.78 -4.33
N PRO A 121 -13.51 -19.89 -5.10
CA PRO A 121 -12.47 -20.90 -4.92
C PRO A 121 -11.09 -20.30 -5.17
N SER A 122 -10.05 -20.94 -4.62
CA SER A 122 -8.65 -20.45 -4.68
C SER A 122 -8.18 -20.10 -6.08
N VAL A 123 -8.64 -20.83 -7.11
CA VAL A 123 -8.35 -20.53 -8.52
C VAL A 123 -8.87 -19.15 -8.94
N VAL A 124 -10.08 -18.75 -8.52
CA VAL A 124 -10.66 -17.44 -8.83
C VAL A 124 -9.93 -16.34 -8.09
N ILE A 125 -9.68 -16.52 -6.79
CA ILE A 125 -8.94 -15.54 -5.98
C ILE A 125 -7.55 -15.30 -6.56
N GLY A 126 -6.82 -16.37 -6.88
CA GLY A 126 -5.50 -16.28 -7.50
C GLY A 126 -5.53 -15.57 -8.86
N SER A 127 -6.48 -15.92 -9.73
CA SER A 127 -6.65 -15.25 -11.02
C SER A 127 -6.95 -13.75 -10.87
N VAL A 128 -7.81 -13.35 -9.93
CA VAL A 128 -8.13 -11.93 -9.68
C VAL A 128 -6.88 -11.18 -9.19
N ILE A 129 -6.12 -11.75 -8.25
CA ILE A 129 -4.87 -11.14 -7.76
C ILE A 129 -3.85 -10.96 -8.89
N MET A 130 -3.70 -11.97 -9.75
CA MET A 130 -2.81 -11.90 -10.92
C MET A 130 -3.23 -10.79 -11.89
N VAL A 131 -4.52 -10.66 -12.17
CA VAL A 131 -5.04 -9.60 -13.05
C VAL A 131 -4.83 -8.22 -12.45
N ILE A 132 -5.00 -8.04 -11.14
CA ILE A 132 -4.70 -6.77 -10.46
C ILE A 132 -3.21 -6.42 -10.60
N GLY A 133 -2.32 -7.39 -10.37
CA GLY A 133 -0.88 -7.19 -10.50
C GLY A 133 -0.46 -6.85 -11.94
N LEU A 134 -0.93 -7.63 -12.92
CA LEU A 134 -0.65 -7.41 -14.35
C LEU A 134 -1.25 -6.08 -14.85
N GLY A 135 -2.43 -5.71 -14.37
CA GLY A 135 -3.09 -4.45 -14.72
C GLY A 135 -2.29 -3.21 -14.30
N LEU A 136 -1.45 -3.32 -13.26
CA LEU A 136 -0.58 -2.24 -12.80
C LEU A 136 0.81 -2.25 -13.45
N ALA A 137 1.17 -3.32 -14.15
CA ALA A 137 2.50 -3.45 -14.76
C ALA A 137 2.75 -2.34 -15.80
N ALA A 138 1.76 -2.00 -16.61
CA ALA A 138 1.88 -0.92 -17.60
C ALA A 138 2.18 0.44 -16.96
N ASN A 139 1.50 0.78 -15.86
CA ASN A 139 1.77 2.00 -15.11
C ASN A 139 3.18 1.99 -14.52
N ALA A 140 3.63 0.86 -13.95
CA ALA A 140 4.97 0.75 -13.39
C ALA A 140 6.07 0.93 -14.44
N VAL A 141 5.91 0.31 -15.62
CA VAL A 141 6.84 0.44 -16.76
C VAL A 141 6.88 1.88 -17.28
N GLY A 142 5.70 2.52 -17.41
CA GLY A 142 5.60 3.93 -17.81
C GLY A 142 6.26 4.88 -16.80
N MET A 143 6.03 4.68 -15.51
CA MET A 143 6.66 5.49 -14.44
C MET A 143 8.18 5.28 -14.35
N ALA A 144 8.67 4.10 -14.72
CA ALA A 144 10.09 3.81 -14.83
C ALA A 144 10.75 4.41 -16.09
N GLY A 145 9.98 5.11 -16.94
CA GLY A 145 10.49 5.80 -18.12
C GLY A 145 10.63 4.93 -19.37
N PHE A 146 10.18 3.66 -19.34
CA PHE A 146 10.19 2.76 -20.50
C PHE A 146 9.00 3.06 -21.44
N VAL A 147 8.98 4.27 -21.98
CA VAL A 147 7.97 4.76 -22.92
C VAL A 147 8.61 4.91 -24.30
N GLU A 148 7.82 4.76 -25.37
CA GLU A 148 8.29 4.96 -26.74
C GLU A 148 8.93 6.36 -26.90
N GLY A 149 10.18 6.38 -27.39
CA GLY A 149 10.96 7.61 -27.57
C GLY A 149 12.02 7.88 -26.49
N ASN A 150 11.95 7.21 -25.34
CA ASN A 150 12.99 7.30 -24.33
C ASN A 150 14.14 6.33 -24.62
N SER A 151 15.37 6.80 -24.39
CA SER A 151 16.58 5.99 -24.49
C SER A 151 17.02 5.50 -23.11
N LEU A 152 17.86 4.46 -23.07
CA LEU A 152 18.57 4.02 -21.86
C LEU A 152 19.45 5.14 -21.24
N ALA A 153 19.70 6.21 -22.01
CA ALA A 153 20.39 7.40 -21.54
C ALA A 153 19.52 8.31 -20.64
N ASP A 154 18.19 8.13 -20.65
CA ASP A 154 17.29 8.92 -19.80
C ASP A 154 17.55 8.64 -18.31
N VAL A 155 17.62 9.71 -17.53
CA VAL A 155 17.85 9.68 -16.09
C VAL A 155 16.78 8.88 -15.37
N ASN A 156 15.52 8.98 -15.79
CA ASN A 156 14.41 8.24 -15.17
C ASN A 156 14.54 6.73 -15.38
N VAL A 157 14.92 6.32 -16.59
CA VAL A 157 15.15 4.91 -16.94
C VAL A 157 16.34 4.35 -16.16
N GLN A 158 17.42 5.13 -16.01
CA GLN A 158 18.58 4.73 -15.22
C GLN A 158 18.25 4.55 -13.75
N ILE A 159 17.49 5.48 -13.15
CA ILE A 159 17.04 5.37 -11.76
C ILE A 159 16.15 4.15 -11.58
N GLY A 160 15.18 3.94 -12.47
CA GLY A 160 14.28 2.78 -12.44
C GLY A 160 15.03 1.46 -12.53
N LEU A 161 15.94 1.33 -13.50
CA LEU A 161 16.78 0.13 -13.68
C LEU A 161 17.70 -0.11 -12.47
N PHE A 162 18.36 0.92 -11.96
CA PHE A 162 19.21 0.79 -10.79
C PHE A 162 18.41 0.32 -9.57
N THR A 163 17.26 0.94 -9.32
CA THR A 163 16.34 0.56 -8.23
C THR A 163 15.87 -0.89 -8.39
N LEU A 164 15.50 -1.31 -9.60
CA LEU A 164 15.08 -2.67 -9.89
C LEU A 164 16.20 -3.68 -9.61
N VAL A 165 17.41 -3.42 -10.12
CA VAL A 165 18.57 -4.30 -9.93
C VAL A 165 18.91 -4.45 -8.45
N VAL A 166 18.97 -3.34 -7.70
CA VAL A 166 19.22 -3.39 -6.25
C VAL A 166 18.13 -4.18 -5.52
N THR A 167 16.86 -3.99 -5.90
CA THR A 167 15.74 -4.71 -5.27
C THR A 167 15.79 -6.20 -5.56
N VAL A 168 16.05 -6.60 -6.80
CA VAL A 168 16.15 -8.01 -7.21
C VAL A 168 17.34 -8.68 -6.53
N LEU A 169 18.51 -8.06 -6.56
CA LEU A 169 19.70 -8.57 -5.87
C LEU A 169 19.47 -8.64 -4.35
N GLY A 170 18.85 -7.63 -3.75
CA GLY A 170 18.51 -7.63 -2.34
C GLY A 170 17.57 -8.79 -1.98
N THR A 171 16.55 -9.03 -2.81
CA THR A 171 15.61 -10.15 -2.62
C THR A 171 16.28 -11.51 -2.74
N MET A 172 17.30 -11.64 -3.60
CA MET A 172 18.05 -12.89 -3.79
C MET A 172 19.11 -13.15 -2.71
N PHE A 173 19.82 -12.13 -2.25
CA PHE A 173 21.04 -12.28 -1.45
C PHE A 173 20.89 -11.90 0.03
N PHE A 174 19.91 -11.06 0.40
CA PHE A 174 19.75 -10.65 1.79
C PHE A 174 19.22 -11.79 2.67
N LYS A 175 19.72 -11.84 3.90
CA LYS A 175 19.35 -12.83 4.92
C LYS A 175 18.96 -12.13 6.22
N GLY A 176 18.13 -12.80 7.02
CA GLY A 176 17.69 -12.27 8.32
C GLY A 176 16.84 -11.02 8.17
N PHE A 177 17.17 -9.96 8.91
CA PHE A 177 16.42 -8.69 8.94
C PHE A 177 16.25 -8.06 7.54
N PHE A 178 17.31 -8.03 6.75
CA PHE A 178 17.31 -7.40 5.43
C PHE A 178 16.48 -8.16 4.38
N ALA A 179 16.20 -9.45 4.61
CA ALA A 179 15.34 -10.25 3.73
C ALA A 179 13.87 -9.84 3.81
N VAL A 180 13.46 -9.14 4.88
CA VAL A 180 12.06 -8.71 5.07
C VAL A 180 11.79 -7.34 4.42
N VAL A 181 12.83 -6.55 4.16
CA VAL A 181 12.71 -5.18 3.61
C VAL A 181 13.52 -4.92 2.33
N PRO A 182 13.70 -5.89 1.41
CA PRO A 182 14.51 -5.67 0.20
C PRO A 182 13.95 -4.57 -0.71
N ILE A 183 12.61 -4.42 -0.75
CA ILE A 183 11.92 -3.37 -1.51
C ILE A 183 12.28 -1.98 -0.97
N LEU A 184 12.28 -1.80 0.37
CA LEU A 184 12.64 -0.52 0.98
C LEU A 184 14.09 -0.15 0.66
N ILE A 185 15.00 -1.11 0.75
CA ILE A 185 16.43 -0.90 0.46
C ILE A 185 16.60 -0.48 -1.00
N GLY A 186 15.88 -1.12 -1.92
CA GLY A 186 15.80 -0.72 -3.32
C GLY A 186 15.36 0.74 -3.47
N ILE A 187 14.25 1.14 -2.84
CA ILE A 187 13.74 2.52 -2.87
C ILE A 187 14.78 3.52 -2.33
N ILE A 188 15.40 3.22 -1.19
CA ILE A 188 16.41 4.11 -0.59
C ILE A 188 17.64 4.25 -1.50
N ALA A 189 18.15 3.14 -2.04
CA ALA A 189 19.29 3.15 -2.95
C ALA A 189 18.95 3.91 -4.25
N GLY A 190 17.76 3.68 -4.81
CA GLY A 190 17.23 4.39 -5.96
C GLY A 190 17.13 5.89 -5.73
N TYR A 191 16.63 6.29 -4.56
CA TYR A 191 16.54 7.70 -4.17
C TYR A 191 17.92 8.36 -4.04
N ILE A 192 18.87 7.69 -3.39
CA ILE A 192 20.26 8.18 -3.30
C ILE A 192 20.87 8.34 -4.70
N PHE A 193 20.64 7.38 -5.61
CA PHE A 193 21.09 7.48 -6.98
C PHE A 193 20.39 8.62 -7.74
N ALA A 194 19.10 8.88 -7.49
CA ALA A 194 18.39 10.02 -8.07
C ALA A 194 19.01 11.36 -7.64
N ILE A 195 19.47 11.48 -6.38
CA ILE A 195 20.17 12.68 -5.89
C ILE A 195 21.47 12.90 -6.67
N THR A 196 22.27 11.85 -6.91
CA THR A 196 23.54 11.99 -7.65
C THR A 196 23.34 12.37 -9.12
N ARG A 197 22.16 12.10 -9.67
CA ARG A 197 21.76 12.50 -11.04
C ARG A 197 21.08 13.87 -11.10
N GLY A 198 20.90 14.55 -9.96
CA GLY A 198 20.26 15.87 -9.90
C GLY A 198 18.75 15.85 -10.18
N ALA A 199 18.10 14.69 -10.04
CA ALA A 199 16.67 14.51 -10.35
C ALA A 199 15.74 14.79 -9.16
N VAL A 200 16.28 15.25 -8.02
CA VAL A 200 15.52 15.44 -6.77
C VAL A 200 15.41 16.92 -6.45
N ASP A 201 14.17 17.40 -6.32
CA ASP A 201 13.86 18.72 -5.81
C ASP A 201 13.50 18.65 -4.31
N PHE A 202 14.23 19.42 -3.49
CA PHE A 202 14.06 19.48 -2.04
C PHE A 202 13.13 20.62 -1.58
N THR A 203 12.62 21.43 -2.50
CA THR A 203 11.77 22.60 -2.19
C THR A 203 10.58 22.22 -1.32
N ALA A 204 9.86 21.16 -1.70
CA ALA A 204 8.71 20.65 -0.95
C ALA A 204 9.05 20.20 0.48
N VAL A 205 10.29 19.74 0.72
CA VAL A 205 10.76 19.34 2.06
C VAL A 205 11.12 20.57 2.89
N SER A 206 11.74 21.58 2.28
CA SER A 206 12.10 22.82 2.98
C SER A 206 10.90 23.67 3.38
N GLU A 207 9.81 23.63 2.59
CA GLU A 207 8.58 24.38 2.84
C GLU A 207 7.60 23.63 3.76
N ALA A 208 7.85 22.35 4.02
CA ALA A 208 6.98 21.54 4.86
C ALA A 208 7.04 22.00 6.33
N ALA A 209 5.87 22.14 6.96
CA ALA A 209 5.79 22.37 8.38
C ALA A 209 6.26 21.13 9.16
N TRP A 210 6.97 21.34 10.27
CA TRP A 210 7.41 20.27 11.17
C TRP A 210 6.25 19.45 11.74
N LEU A 211 5.11 20.09 11.97
CA LEU A 211 3.86 19.46 12.38
C LEU A 211 2.75 19.94 11.45
N GLY A 212 2.12 18.99 10.77
CA GLY A 212 0.98 19.23 9.88
C GLY A 212 -0.10 18.18 10.09
N LEU A 213 -1.36 18.59 9.98
CA LEU A 213 -2.47 17.65 9.93
C LEU A 213 -2.66 17.16 8.49
N PRO A 214 -2.96 15.87 8.28
CA PRO A 214 -3.29 15.36 6.95
C PRO A 214 -4.46 16.14 6.33
N LYS A 215 -4.42 16.36 5.01
CA LYS A 215 -5.46 17.12 4.31
C LYS A 215 -6.71 16.25 4.07
N PHE A 216 -7.53 16.10 5.10
CA PHE A 216 -8.78 15.33 4.99
C PHE A 216 -9.75 15.94 3.98
N ILE A 217 -10.34 15.08 3.16
CA ILE A 217 -11.34 15.45 2.16
C ILE A 217 -12.68 14.89 2.60
N SER A 218 -13.71 15.73 2.65
CA SER A 218 -15.07 15.29 2.99
C SER A 218 -15.69 14.49 1.83
N PRO A 219 -16.20 13.27 2.07
CA PRO A 219 -16.89 12.50 1.04
C PRO A 219 -18.24 13.12 0.68
N LYS A 220 -18.68 12.90 -0.56
CA LYS A 220 -20.05 13.18 -1.03
C LYS A 220 -20.69 11.90 -1.52
N PHE A 221 -21.99 11.77 -1.32
CA PHE A 221 -22.75 10.59 -1.72
C PHE A 221 -23.75 10.96 -2.81
N SER A 222 -23.81 10.16 -3.86
CA SER A 222 -24.79 10.22 -4.92
C SER A 222 -24.99 8.82 -5.48
N PHE A 223 -26.22 8.49 -5.84
CA PHE A 223 -26.55 7.22 -6.52
C PHE A 223 -26.45 7.33 -8.05
N LEU A 224 -26.41 8.57 -8.58
CA LEU A 224 -26.41 8.89 -10.01
C LEU A 224 -25.03 9.39 -10.50
N ALA A 225 -24.09 9.53 -9.57
CA ALA A 225 -22.71 9.91 -9.82
C ALA A 225 -21.79 8.79 -9.33
#